data_AF-A0A7S2P2F1-F1
#
_entry.id   AF-A0A7S2P2F1-F1
#
_cell.length_a   1.000
_cell.length_b   1.000
_cell.length_c   1.000
_cell.angle_alpha   90.00
_cell.angle_beta   90.00
_cell.angle_gamma   90.00
#
_symmetry.space_group_name_H-M   'P 1'
#
loop_
_entity.id
_entity.type
_entity.pdbx_description
1 polymer ?
#
loop_
_entity_poly.entity_id
_entity_poly.type
_entity_poly.pdbx_seq_one_letter_code
_entity_poly.pdbx_strand_id
1 'polypeptide(L)'
;AGAPEPHRAVLLELYSKHVLEAKAPAPEARLAAWAPAVGAATGEELGKQLLPLAGRMSKRNPAAIANSFPLLVAQLRADLSAHAKDILDPLAVEFLKDREKRAKGLRIIREVARKSSDVAGPVAVAEAWAEALKKAGKADEKQALLMGIAALVAALPRGSLGSAEEGLKRVADPKGSIAKLAGDDANEETRALGYAALGALALALPPASREPLMQELLKPLSDKKAPDRARLAALEALSKLAASVGADDSSAGVPAWVGTLLDKSVPLLVVAATKPVHRHQSLLAWAACGALASTQEDRLAGRLKKEEMKILKDAQSFVNAPPSLLKAPAGEATAQALL
;
A
#
# COMPACT_ATOMS: atom_id res chain seq x y z
N ALA A 1 -17.22 -24.43 17.32
CA ALA A 1 -16.74 -25.56 18.14
C ALA A 1 -15.48 -26.11 17.47
N GLY A 2 -14.35 -26.13 18.17
CA GLY A 2 -13.09 -26.69 17.66
C GLY A 2 -13.12 -28.22 17.71
N ALA A 3 -12.51 -28.89 16.74
CA ALA A 3 -12.34 -30.34 16.77
C ALA A 3 -11.45 -30.74 17.98
N PRO A 4 -11.67 -31.91 18.60
CA PRO A 4 -10.81 -32.39 19.68
C PRO A 4 -9.34 -32.49 19.21
N GLU A 5 -8.39 -32.16 20.11
CA GLU A 5 -6.93 -32.19 19.90
C GLU A 5 -6.40 -33.29 18.95
N PRO A 6 -6.71 -34.59 19.16
CA PRO A 6 -6.16 -35.66 18.32
C PRO A 6 -6.67 -35.60 16.87
N HIS A 7 -7.89 -35.14 16.63
CA HIS A 7 -8.42 -34.99 15.28
C HIS A 7 -7.81 -33.81 14.55
N ARG A 8 -7.45 -32.74 15.27
CA ARG A 8 -6.79 -31.56 14.68
C ARG A 8 -5.39 -31.91 14.19
N ALA A 9 -4.58 -32.57 15.01
CA ALA A 9 -3.23 -32.99 14.63
C ALA A 9 -3.24 -33.86 13.36
N VAL A 10 -4.13 -34.86 13.30
CA VAL A 10 -4.31 -35.72 12.12
C VAL A 10 -4.73 -34.91 10.89
N LEU A 11 -5.65 -33.96 11.03
CA LEU A 11 -6.07 -33.12 9.91
C LEU A 11 -4.95 -32.21 9.39
N LEU A 12 -4.09 -31.69 10.28
CA LEU A 12 -2.92 -30.88 9.88
C LEU A 12 -1.83 -31.74 9.23
N GLU A 13 -1.65 -32.98 9.67
CA GLU A 13 -0.77 -33.96 9.00
C GLU A 13 -1.27 -34.27 7.58
N LEU A 14 -2.58 -34.56 7.43
CA LEU A 14 -3.18 -34.79 6.12
C LEU A 14 -3.07 -33.56 5.22
N TYR A 15 -3.31 -32.37 5.76
CA TYR A 15 -3.11 -31.12 5.04
C TYR A 15 -1.65 -30.98 4.57
N SER A 16 -0.68 -31.23 5.45
CA SER A 16 0.74 -31.17 5.13
C SER A 16 1.08 -32.07 3.93
N LYS A 17 0.65 -33.33 4.00
CA LYS A 17 0.94 -34.35 2.98
C LYS A 17 0.21 -34.11 1.65
N HIS A 18 -1.06 -33.73 1.70
CA HIS A 18 -1.92 -33.66 0.52
C HIS A 18 -2.00 -32.26 -0.11
N VAL A 19 -1.56 -31.22 0.60
CA VAL A 19 -1.61 -29.83 0.12
C VAL A 19 -0.22 -29.22 0.03
N LEU A 20 0.57 -29.20 1.11
CA LEU A 20 1.88 -28.55 1.09
C LEU A 20 2.93 -29.37 0.35
N GLU A 21 2.88 -30.69 0.49
CA GLU A 21 3.79 -31.65 -0.18
C GLU A 21 3.24 -32.17 -1.52
N ALA A 22 2.09 -31.66 -1.97
CA ALA A 22 1.48 -32.06 -3.22
C ALA A 22 2.46 -31.86 -4.39
N LYS A 23 2.50 -32.82 -5.33
CA LYS A 23 3.32 -32.72 -6.55
C LYS A 23 2.80 -31.67 -7.52
N ALA A 24 1.48 -31.47 -7.57
CA ALA A 24 0.83 -30.52 -8.45
C ALA A 24 0.01 -29.51 -7.63
N PRO A 25 -0.17 -28.27 -8.12
CA PRO A 25 -1.01 -27.29 -7.45
C PRO A 25 -2.47 -27.77 -7.37
N ALA A 26 -3.05 -27.69 -6.18
CA ALA A 26 -4.46 -28.00 -5.99
C ALA A 26 -5.36 -26.83 -6.46
N PRO A 27 -6.55 -27.12 -7.02
CA PRO A 27 -7.55 -26.09 -7.28
C PRO A 27 -7.97 -25.38 -6.01
N GLU A 28 -8.25 -24.08 -6.09
CA GLU A 28 -8.65 -23.23 -4.96
C GLU A 28 -9.87 -23.78 -4.21
N ALA A 29 -10.86 -24.35 -4.92
CA ALA A 29 -12.02 -24.99 -4.30
C ALA A 29 -11.63 -26.16 -3.35
N ARG A 30 -10.61 -26.94 -3.70
CA ARG A 30 -10.11 -28.03 -2.83
C ARG A 30 -9.33 -27.48 -1.65
N LEU A 31 -8.59 -26.40 -1.84
CA LEU A 31 -7.86 -25.70 -0.77
C LEU A 31 -8.83 -25.03 0.21
N ALA A 32 -9.96 -24.52 -0.27
CA ALA A 32 -11.01 -23.93 0.56
C ALA A 32 -11.65 -24.95 1.53
N ALA A 33 -11.77 -26.22 1.11
CA ALA A 33 -12.32 -27.28 1.96
C ALA A 33 -11.48 -27.55 3.23
N TRP A 34 -10.20 -27.16 3.23
CA TRP A 34 -9.31 -27.29 4.40
C TRP A 34 -9.44 -26.16 5.42
N ALA A 35 -10.25 -25.12 5.14
CA ALA A 35 -10.40 -23.96 6.03
C ALA A 35 -10.77 -24.32 7.48
N PRO A 36 -11.66 -25.29 7.77
CA PRO A 36 -11.95 -25.67 9.15
C PRO A 36 -10.73 -26.26 9.89
N ALA A 37 -9.91 -27.06 9.20
CA ALA A 37 -8.73 -27.68 9.77
C ALA A 37 -7.60 -26.66 9.99
N VAL A 38 -7.27 -25.89 8.94
CA VAL A 38 -6.21 -24.87 8.99
C VAL A 38 -6.59 -23.72 9.92
N GLY A 39 -7.86 -23.29 9.90
CA GLY A 39 -8.33 -22.21 10.75
C GLY A 39 -8.34 -22.54 12.24
N ALA A 40 -8.28 -23.82 12.60
CA ALA A 40 -8.18 -24.27 13.99
C ALA A 40 -6.71 -24.42 14.47
N ALA A 41 -5.72 -24.26 13.59
CA ALA A 41 -4.31 -24.38 13.94
C ALA A 41 -3.89 -23.32 14.96
N THR A 42 -3.15 -23.76 15.97
CA THR A 42 -2.54 -22.89 16.98
C THR A 42 -1.29 -22.21 16.43
N GLY A 43 -0.82 -21.14 17.10
CA GLY A 43 0.46 -20.50 16.76
C GLY A 43 1.65 -21.47 16.88
N GLU A 44 1.61 -22.41 17.82
CA GLU A 44 2.65 -23.43 17.96
C GLU A 44 2.69 -24.40 16.78
N GLU A 45 1.54 -24.94 16.37
CA GLU A 45 1.42 -25.82 15.21
C GLU A 45 1.81 -25.08 13.91
N LEU A 46 1.44 -23.80 13.79
CA LEU A 46 1.86 -22.95 12.70
C LEU A 46 3.39 -22.85 12.64
N GLY A 47 4.03 -22.47 13.75
CA GLY A 47 5.47 -22.25 13.84
C GLY A 47 6.32 -23.52 13.73
N LYS A 48 5.88 -24.63 14.31
CA LYS A 48 6.67 -25.88 14.36
C LYS A 48 6.44 -26.80 13.16
N GLN A 49 5.25 -26.78 12.57
CA GLN A 49 4.89 -27.72 11.50
C GLN A 49 4.66 -27.01 10.16
N LEU A 50 3.71 -26.08 10.10
CA LEU A 50 3.23 -25.55 8.82
C LEU A 50 4.22 -24.60 8.13
N LEU A 51 4.80 -23.64 8.87
CA LEU A 51 5.74 -22.67 8.29
C LEU A 51 7.06 -23.31 7.86
N PRO A 52 7.72 -24.18 8.67
CA PRO A 52 8.93 -24.85 8.22
C PRO A 52 8.70 -25.72 6.98
N LEU A 53 7.55 -26.39 6.90
CA LEU A 53 7.19 -27.19 5.74
C LEU A 53 6.92 -26.32 4.51
N ALA A 54 6.14 -25.25 4.64
CA ALA A 54 5.88 -24.30 3.55
C ALA A 54 7.18 -23.67 3.03
N GLY A 55 8.10 -23.27 3.92
CA GLY A 55 9.41 -22.72 3.56
C GLY A 55 10.34 -23.74 2.90
N ARG A 56 10.26 -25.02 3.26
CA ARG A 56 10.97 -26.10 2.56
C ARG A 56 10.38 -26.34 1.17
N MET A 57 9.05 -26.39 1.09
CA MET A 57 8.34 -26.68 -0.14
C MET A 57 8.32 -25.52 -1.12
N SER A 58 8.51 -24.27 -0.69
CA SER A 58 8.66 -23.14 -1.61
C SER A 58 9.91 -23.27 -2.48
N LYS A 59 10.96 -23.92 -1.96
CA LYS A 59 12.18 -24.23 -2.71
C LYS A 59 12.05 -25.48 -3.58
N ARG A 60 11.32 -26.49 -3.11
CA ARG A 60 11.19 -27.80 -3.79
C ARG A 60 10.05 -27.87 -4.81
N ASN A 61 8.93 -27.22 -4.52
CA ASN A 61 7.74 -27.14 -5.36
C ASN A 61 7.09 -25.73 -5.26
N PRO A 62 7.74 -24.70 -5.82
CA PRO A 62 7.25 -23.33 -5.75
C PRO A 62 5.85 -23.15 -6.37
N ALA A 63 5.50 -23.93 -7.39
CA ALA A 63 4.21 -23.83 -8.04
C ALA A 63 3.05 -24.27 -7.13
N ALA A 64 3.21 -25.38 -6.40
CA ALA A 64 2.20 -25.83 -5.45
C ALA A 64 2.02 -24.83 -4.29
N ILE A 65 3.14 -24.37 -3.72
CA ILE A 65 3.14 -23.40 -2.62
C ILE A 65 2.56 -22.05 -3.03
N ALA A 66 2.80 -21.62 -4.26
CA ALA A 66 2.20 -20.39 -4.80
C ALA A 66 0.67 -20.42 -4.83
N ASN A 67 0.03 -21.58 -4.82
CA ASN A 67 -1.44 -21.69 -4.77
C ASN A 67 -1.95 -21.96 -3.35
N SER A 68 -1.29 -22.83 -2.59
CA SER A 68 -1.78 -23.24 -1.27
C SER A 68 -1.49 -22.25 -0.16
N PHE A 69 -0.28 -21.66 -0.13
CA PHE A 69 0.15 -20.85 1.00
C PHE A 69 -0.65 -19.55 1.20
N PRO A 70 -1.00 -18.78 0.16
CA PRO A 70 -1.85 -17.60 0.33
C PRO A 70 -3.21 -17.93 0.96
N LEU A 71 -3.78 -19.09 0.62
CA LEU A 71 -5.05 -19.55 1.18
C LEU A 71 -4.90 -20.04 2.62
N LEU A 72 -3.79 -20.73 2.93
CA LEU A 72 -3.43 -21.09 4.30
C LEU A 72 -3.43 -19.84 5.18
N VAL A 73 -2.64 -18.82 4.82
CA VAL A 73 -2.52 -17.57 5.59
C VAL A 73 -3.88 -16.88 5.72
N ALA A 74 -4.69 -16.86 4.66
CA ALA A 74 -6.02 -16.27 4.69
C ALA A 74 -7.00 -17.03 5.61
N GLN A 75 -6.85 -18.34 5.79
CA GLN A 75 -7.75 -19.18 6.59
C GLN A 75 -7.36 -19.26 8.07
N LEU A 76 -6.09 -19.02 8.42
CA LEU A 76 -5.62 -19.01 9.82
C LEU A 76 -6.45 -18.04 10.69
N ARG A 77 -6.76 -18.47 11.91
CA ARG A 77 -7.38 -17.60 12.93
C ARG A 77 -6.41 -17.17 14.03
N ALA A 78 -5.22 -17.78 14.05
CA ALA A 78 -4.17 -17.43 14.99
C ALA A 78 -3.66 -16.00 14.76
N ASP A 79 -3.19 -15.38 15.85
CA ASP A 79 -2.41 -14.15 15.77
C ASP A 79 -1.09 -14.40 15.01
N LEU A 80 -0.79 -13.55 14.04
CA LEU A 80 0.38 -13.70 13.16
C LEU A 80 1.56 -12.81 13.57
N SER A 81 1.44 -12.03 14.65
CA SER A 81 2.47 -11.09 15.11
C SER A 81 3.86 -11.73 15.25
N ALA A 82 3.95 -12.87 15.94
CA ALA A 82 5.21 -13.59 16.17
C ALA A 82 5.77 -14.29 14.91
N HIS A 83 4.94 -14.46 13.87
CA HIS A 83 5.28 -15.19 12.65
C HIS A 83 5.42 -14.30 11.42
N ALA A 84 5.28 -12.99 11.57
CA ALA A 84 5.28 -12.04 10.46
C ALA A 84 6.52 -12.21 9.56
N LYS A 85 7.71 -12.30 10.16
CA LYS A 85 8.97 -12.48 9.43
C LYS A 85 9.01 -13.80 8.64
N ASP A 86 8.65 -14.90 9.30
CA ASP A 86 8.69 -16.25 8.71
C ASP A 86 7.67 -16.43 7.58
N ILE A 87 6.62 -15.62 7.55
CA ILE A 87 5.61 -15.61 6.49
C ILE A 87 5.99 -14.65 5.37
N LEU A 88 6.41 -13.42 5.70
CA LEU A 88 6.56 -12.33 4.75
C LEU A 88 7.86 -12.41 3.94
N ASP A 89 8.99 -12.67 4.60
CA ASP A 89 10.31 -12.67 3.93
C ASP A 89 10.45 -13.79 2.88
N PRO A 90 10.23 -15.09 3.22
CA PRO A 90 10.55 -16.17 2.28
C PRO A 90 9.52 -16.33 1.15
N LEU A 91 8.32 -15.76 1.29
CA LEU A 91 7.18 -16.11 0.45
C LEU A 91 6.49 -14.90 -0.16
N ALA A 92 6.19 -13.86 0.62
CA ALA A 92 5.50 -12.70 0.07
C ALA A 92 6.39 -11.92 -0.91
N VAL A 93 7.64 -11.62 -0.53
CA VAL A 93 8.57 -10.88 -1.41
C VAL A 93 8.87 -11.64 -2.69
N GLU A 94 9.09 -12.95 -2.61
CA GLU A 94 9.34 -13.78 -3.80
C GLU A 94 8.13 -13.79 -4.76
N PHE A 95 6.90 -13.79 -4.22
CA PHE A 95 5.70 -13.69 -5.07
C PHE A 95 5.53 -12.31 -5.70
N LEU A 96 6.05 -11.25 -5.07
CA LEU A 96 5.99 -9.89 -5.63
C LEU A 96 6.95 -9.68 -6.80
N LYS A 97 8.07 -10.42 -6.84
CA LYS A 97 9.03 -10.38 -7.96
C LYS A 97 8.38 -10.89 -9.26
N ASP A 98 7.49 -11.87 -9.15
CA ASP A 98 6.77 -12.47 -10.28
C ASP A 98 5.43 -11.76 -10.52
N ARG A 99 5.26 -11.16 -11.70
CA ARG A 99 4.08 -10.38 -12.07
C ARG A 99 2.77 -11.18 -11.95
N GLU A 100 2.79 -12.47 -12.26
CA GLU A 100 1.60 -13.34 -12.19
C GLU A 100 1.23 -13.72 -10.74
N LYS A 101 2.21 -13.66 -9.83
CA LYS A 101 2.05 -14.03 -8.42
C LYS A 101 1.88 -12.82 -7.50
N ARG A 102 2.10 -11.59 -7.98
CA ARG A 102 2.00 -10.34 -7.19
C ARG A 102 0.72 -10.24 -6.38
N ALA A 103 -0.44 -10.53 -6.97
CA ALA A 103 -1.72 -10.46 -6.27
C ALA A 103 -1.77 -11.38 -5.03
N LYS A 104 -1.12 -12.54 -5.11
CA LYS A 104 -1.03 -13.50 -4.02
C LYS A 104 -0.06 -13.05 -2.93
N GLY A 105 1.09 -12.48 -3.31
CA GLY A 105 2.03 -11.85 -2.38
C GLY A 105 1.38 -10.70 -1.59
N LEU A 106 0.68 -9.81 -2.29
CA LEU A 106 -0.08 -8.71 -1.66
C LEU A 106 -1.17 -9.21 -0.72
N ARG A 107 -1.86 -10.31 -1.06
CA ARG A 107 -2.85 -10.95 -0.18
C ARG A 107 -2.20 -11.45 1.11
N ILE A 108 -1.07 -12.15 1.02
CA ILE A 108 -0.34 -12.62 2.21
C ILE A 108 0.01 -11.45 3.12
N ILE A 109 0.58 -10.37 2.56
CA ILE A 109 0.96 -9.17 3.31
C ILE A 109 -0.22 -8.58 4.08
N ARG A 110 -1.36 -8.40 3.40
CA ARG A 110 -2.57 -7.85 4.03
C ARG A 110 -3.12 -8.75 5.14
N GLU A 111 -3.13 -10.06 4.93
CA GLU A 111 -3.61 -11.01 5.95
C GLU A 111 -2.70 -11.05 7.18
N VAL A 112 -1.39 -11.00 7.00
CA VAL A 112 -0.44 -10.89 8.13
C VAL A 112 -0.70 -9.60 8.89
N ALA A 113 -0.70 -8.45 8.22
CA ALA A 113 -0.91 -7.16 8.86
C ALA A 113 -2.23 -7.09 9.65
N ARG A 114 -3.33 -7.59 9.05
CA ARG A 114 -4.67 -7.55 9.66
C ARG A 114 -4.83 -8.52 10.84
N LYS A 115 -4.10 -9.64 10.83
CA LYS A 115 -4.17 -10.68 11.87
C LYS A 115 -3.06 -10.56 12.91
N SER A 116 -2.26 -9.51 12.85
CA SER A 116 -1.27 -9.20 13.88
C SER A 116 -1.89 -8.28 14.93
N SER A 117 -2.06 -8.76 16.16
CA SER A 117 -2.46 -7.91 17.29
C SER A 117 -1.33 -6.98 17.76
N ASP A 118 -0.08 -7.36 17.54
CA ASP A 118 1.10 -6.52 17.75
C ASP A 118 1.80 -6.24 16.42
N VAL A 119 1.90 -4.96 16.08
CA VAL A 119 2.49 -4.50 14.81
C VAL A 119 4.02 -4.43 14.85
N ALA A 120 4.68 -4.68 15.97
CA ALA A 120 6.14 -4.66 16.07
C ALA A 120 6.81 -5.65 15.10
N GLY A 121 6.27 -6.87 14.98
CA GLY A 121 6.74 -7.88 14.03
C GLY A 121 6.63 -7.41 12.56
N PRO A 122 5.43 -7.04 12.09
CA PRO A 122 5.23 -6.42 10.78
C PRO A 122 6.14 -5.21 10.51
N VAL A 123 6.28 -4.29 11.47
CA VAL A 123 7.15 -3.11 11.29
C VAL A 123 8.62 -3.50 11.16
N ALA A 124 9.11 -4.46 11.96
CA ALA A 124 10.48 -4.96 11.84
C ALA A 124 10.76 -5.57 10.46
N VAL A 125 9.76 -6.19 9.81
CA VAL A 125 9.87 -6.66 8.42
C VAL A 125 9.97 -5.50 7.44
N ALA A 126 9.15 -4.44 7.60
CA ALA A 126 9.26 -3.24 6.78
C ALA A 126 10.65 -2.58 6.90
N GLU A 127 11.22 -2.54 8.10
CA GLU A 127 12.59 -2.07 8.33
C GLU A 127 13.63 -2.92 7.61
N ALA A 128 13.53 -4.25 7.73
CA ALA A 128 14.43 -5.16 7.03
C ALA A 128 14.36 -5.00 5.51
N TRP A 129 13.16 -4.78 4.94
CA TRP A 129 12.98 -4.51 3.52
C TRP A 129 13.56 -3.15 3.10
N ALA A 130 13.40 -2.11 3.92
CA ALA A 130 13.99 -0.80 3.66
C ALA A 130 15.54 -0.83 3.69
N GLU A 131 16.12 -1.67 4.56
CA GLU A 131 17.56 -1.92 4.58
C GLU A 131 18.00 -2.73 3.35
N ALA A 132 17.24 -3.75 2.95
CA ALA A 132 17.52 -4.55 1.77
C ALA A 132 17.54 -3.72 0.49
N LEU A 133 16.72 -2.66 0.38
CA LEU A 133 16.75 -1.72 -0.74
C LEU A 133 18.12 -1.08 -0.98
N LYS A 134 18.97 -0.93 0.05
CA LYS A 134 20.34 -0.39 -0.10
C LYS A 134 21.24 -1.30 -0.93
N LYS A 135 20.98 -2.61 -0.90
CA LYS A 135 21.78 -3.65 -1.53
C LYS A 135 21.10 -4.25 -2.76
N ALA A 136 19.80 -3.99 -2.95
CA ALA A 136 19.04 -4.48 -4.09
C ALA A 136 19.60 -3.92 -5.40
N GLY A 137 20.18 -4.81 -6.21
CA GLY A 137 20.82 -4.44 -7.48
C GLY A 137 19.85 -4.45 -8.66
N LYS A 138 18.81 -5.29 -8.60
CA LYS A 138 17.88 -5.50 -9.72
C LYS A 138 16.58 -4.73 -9.53
N ALA A 139 15.97 -4.31 -10.64
CA ALA A 139 14.73 -3.52 -10.63
C ALA A 139 13.56 -4.31 -10.04
N ASP A 140 13.39 -5.58 -10.41
CA ASP A 140 12.34 -6.47 -9.90
C ASP A 140 12.43 -6.65 -8.38
N GLU A 141 13.63 -6.78 -7.83
CA GLU A 141 13.89 -6.86 -6.39
C GLU A 141 13.49 -5.56 -5.68
N LYS A 142 13.95 -4.40 -6.17
CA LYS A 142 13.56 -3.09 -5.63
C LYS A 142 12.04 -2.89 -5.66
N GLN A 143 11.42 -3.20 -6.79
CA GLN A 143 9.98 -3.06 -6.98
C GLN A 143 9.20 -3.97 -6.02
N ALA A 144 9.62 -5.23 -5.86
CA ALA A 144 8.99 -6.16 -4.93
C ALA A 144 9.05 -5.65 -3.47
N LEU A 145 10.22 -5.16 -3.04
CA LEU A 145 10.40 -4.59 -1.70
C LEU A 145 9.53 -3.33 -1.49
N LEU A 146 9.52 -2.40 -2.46
CA LEU A 146 8.70 -1.18 -2.39
C LEU A 146 7.20 -1.49 -2.36
N MET A 147 6.72 -2.40 -3.21
CA MET A 147 5.35 -2.89 -3.18
C MET A 147 5.02 -3.55 -1.83
N GLY A 148 5.94 -4.35 -1.31
CA GLY A 148 5.82 -5.01 -0.03
C GLY A 148 5.63 -4.02 1.11
N ILE A 149 6.53 -3.05 1.22
CA ILE A 149 6.48 -1.98 2.23
C ILE A 149 5.17 -1.20 2.13
N ALA A 150 4.81 -0.73 0.93
CA ALA A 150 3.58 0.03 0.72
C ALA A 150 2.33 -0.75 1.16
N ALA A 151 2.24 -2.03 0.78
CA ALA A 151 1.10 -2.88 1.09
C ALA A 151 1.04 -3.26 2.58
N LEU A 152 2.19 -3.51 3.21
CA LEU A 152 2.28 -3.89 4.61
C LEU A 152 1.85 -2.73 5.49
N VAL A 153 2.45 -1.56 5.27
CA VAL A 153 2.18 -0.34 6.05
C VAL A 153 0.74 0.11 5.87
N ALA A 154 0.21 0.10 4.64
CA ALA A 154 -1.18 0.49 4.39
C ALA A 154 -2.21 -0.46 5.03
N ALA A 155 -1.81 -1.70 5.35
CA ALA A 155 -2.68 -2.71 5.96
C ALA A 155 -2.55 -2.79 7.48
N LEU A 156 -1.61 -2.04 8.09
CA LEU A 156 -1.49 -1.99 9.55
C LEU A 156 -2.75 -1.34 10.16
N PRO A 157 -3.23 -1.83 11.31
CA PRO A 157 -4.31 -1.19 12.05
C PRO A 157 -3.93 0.26 12.42
N ARG A 158 -4.82 1.22 12.11
CA ARG A 158 -4.58 2.63 12.46
C ARG A 158 -4.65 2.82 13.96
N GLY A 159 -3.75 3.65 14.52
CA GLY A 159 -3.71 3.97 15.95
C GLY A 159 -3.09 2.89 16.84
N SER A 160 -2.61 1.77 16.28
CA SER A 160 -1.98 0.69 17.05
C SER A 160 -0.44 0.70 17.00
N LEU A 161 0.18 1.81 16.56
CA LEU A 161 1.62 1.84 16.34
C LEU A 161 2.41 1.66 17.65
N GLY A 162 1.97 2.25 18.76
CA GLY A 162 2.62 2.10 20.06
C GLY A 162 4.14 2.25 19.99
N SER A 163 4.89 1.25 20.48
CA SER A 163 6.35 1.22 20.41
C SER A 163 6.93 1.04 18.99
N ALA A 164 6.13 0.59 18.02
CA ALA A 164 6.55 0.37 16.65
C ALA A 164 6.57 1.67 15.80
N GLU A 165 6.05 2.79 16.32
CA GLU A 165 6.07 4.08 15.61
C GLU A 165 7.50 4.50 15.23
N GLU A 166 8.46 4.30 16.12
CA GLU A 166 9.86 4.68 15.89
C GLU A 166 10.51 3.81 14.79
N GLY A 167 10.12 2.54 14.68
CA GLY A 167 10.50 1.69 13.55
C GLY A 167 9.96 2.23 12.24
N LEU A 168 8.69 2.65 12.22
CA LEU A 168 8.07 3.20 11.03
C LEU A 168 8.68 4.54 10.61
N LYS A 169 9.05 5.40 11.57
CA LYS A 169 9.79 6.64 11.30
C LYS A 169 11.16 6.38 10.65
N ARG A 170 11.87 5.34 11.09
CA ARG A 170 13.13 4.92 10.46
C ARG A 170 12.94 4.45 9.02
N VAL A 171 11.87 3.70 8.73
CA VAL A 171 11.50 3.33 7.35
C VAL A 171 11.21 4.57 6.51
N ALA A 172 10.54 5.55 7.12
CA ALA A 172 10.09 6.77 6.48
C ALA A 172 11.11 7.92 6.50
N ASP A 173 12.40 7.63 6.71
CA ASP A 173 13.44 8.64 6.67
C ASP A 173 13.47 9.31 5.27
N PRO A 174 13.31 10.64 5.15
CA PRO A 174 13.40 11.35 3.88
C PRO A 174 14.80 11.26 3.24
N LYS A 175 15.82 10.86 3.99
CA LYS A 175 17.17 10.56 3.49
C LYS A 175 17.41 9.06 3.25
N GLY A 176 16.40 8.24 3.53
CA GLY A 176 16.44 6.79 3.40
C GLY A 176 16.35 6.30 1.96
N SER A 177 16.49 4.97 1.81
CA SER A 177 16.51 4.28 0.51
C SER A 177 15.26 4.54 -0.32
N ILE A 178 14.09 4.60 0.32
CA ILE A 178 12.80 4.77 -0.36
C ILE A 178 12.73 6.14 -1.05
N ALA A 179 13.06 7.22 -0.33
CA ALA A 179 13.07 8.57 -0.87
C ALA A 179 14.11 8.74 -1.99
N LYS A 180 15.32 8.18 -1.79
CA LYS A 180 16.36 8.18 -2.83
C LYS A 180 15.90 7.46 -4.10
N LEU A 181 15.26 6.30 -3.98
CA LEU A 181 14.77 5.55 -5.13
C LEU A 181 13.60 6.26 -5.83
N ALA A 182 12.70 6.90 -5.08
CA ALA A 182 11.61 7.70 -5.66
C ALA A 182 12.16 8.90 -6.48
N GLY A 183 13.18 9.56 -5.95
CA GLY A 183 13.83 10.71 -6.58
C GLY A 183 14.66 10.35 -7.80
N ASP A 184 15.57 9.38 -7.67
CA ASP A 184 16.76 9.28 -8.54
C ASP A 184 16.95 7.91 -9.22
N ASP A 185 16.06 6.93 -9.03
CA ASP A 185 16.23 5.62 -9.69
C ASP A 185 16.02 5.72 -11.22
N ALA A 186 16.82 5.00 -12.00
CA ALA A 186 16.74 5.03 -13.46
C ALA A 186 15.44 4.42 -14.00
N ASN A 187 14.77 3.55 -13.23
CA ASN A 187 13.56 2.87 -13.66
C ASN A 187 12.30 3.62 -13.17
N GLU A 188 11.46 4.08 -14.10
CA GLU A 188 10.25 4.87 -13.79
C GLU A 188 9.23 4.11 -12.93
N GLU A 189 9.09 2.79 -13.11
CA GLU A 189 8.20 1.96 -12.29
C GLU A 189 8.70 1.90 -10.85
N THR A 190 10.02 1.74 -10.65
CA THR A 190 10.65 1.78 -9.33
C THR A 190 10.43 3.14 -8.66
N ARG A 191 10.58 4.24 -9.40
CA ARG A 191 10.30 5.59 -8.87
C ARG A 191 8.84 5.73 -8.43
N ALA A 192 7.90 5.31 -9.26
CA ALA A 192 6.47 5.37 -8.96
C ALA A 192 6.11 4.55 -7.70
N LEU A 193 6.66 3.34 -7.58
CA LEU A 193 6.51 2.51 -6.38
C LEU A 193 7.17 3.13 -5.14
N GLY A 194 8.27 3.86 -5.31
CA GLY A 194 8.89 4.68 -4.26
C GLY A 194 7.93 5.72 -3.71
N TYR A 195 7.29 6.51 -4.58
CA TYR A 195 6.28 7.49 -4.17
C TYR A 195 5.03 6.83 -3.53
N ALA A 196 4.60 5.68 -4.04
CA ALA A 196 3.50 4.92 -3.43
C ALA A 196 3.85 4.45 -2.01
N ALA A 197 5.07 3.98 -1.78
CA ALA A 197 5.55 3.58 -0.46
C ALA A 197 5.67 4.78 0.50
N LEU A 198 6.21 5.92 0.06
CA LEU A 198 6.24 7.16 0.84
C LEU A 198 4.83 7.62 1.23
N GLY A 199 3.88 7.53 0.30
CA GLY A 199 2.48 7.85 0.54
C GLY A 199 1.83 6.96 1.61
N ALA A 200 2.07 5.65 1.53
CA ALA A 200 1.60 4.70 2.54
C ALA A 200 2.19 4.98 3.93
N LEU A 201 3.49 5.27 4.00
CA LEU A 201 4.19 5.64 5.23
C LEU A 201 3.63 6.94 5.83
N ALA A 202 3.44 7.97 5.00
CA ALA A 202 2.88 9.23 5.46
C ALA A 202 1.46 9.06 6.03
N LEU A 203 0.62 8.22 5.41
CA LEU A 203 -0.73 7.93 5.91
C LEU A 203 -0.74 7.14 7.23
N ALA A 204 0.24 6.27 7.43
CA ALA A 204 0.34 5.45 8.63
C ALA A 204 0.92 6.22 9.83
N LEU A 205 1.80 7.20 9.58
CA LEU A 205 2.43 7.98 10.63
C LEU A 205 1.48 9.04 11.24
N PRO A 206 1.68 9.44 12.51
CA PRO A 206 0.95 10.55 13.11
C PRO A 206 1.20 11.87 12.37
N PRO A 207 0.23 12.81 12.32
CA PRO A 207 0.35 14.08 11.60
C PRO A 207 1.64 14.86 11.85
N ALA A 208 2.09 14.91 13.11
CA ALA A 208 3.31 15.61 13.52
C ALA A 208 4.60 15.06 12.86
N SER A 209 4.58 13.82 12.37
CA SER A 209 5.72 13.16 11.75
C SER A 209 5.67 13.15 10.21
N ARG A 210 4.58 13.67 9.61
CA ARG A 210 4.36 13.58 8.15
C ARG A 210 5.16 14.61 7.34
N GLU A 211 5.45 15.78 7.91
CA GLU A 211 5.97 16.94 7.16
C GLU A 211 7.18 16.62 6.26
N PRO A 212 8.23 15.90 6.72
CA PRO A 212 9.38 15.61 5.87
C PRO A 212 9.02 14.74 4.64
N LEU A 213 8.10 13.79 4.82
CA LEU A 213 7.59 12.95 3.73
C LEU A 213 6.73 13.75 2.75
N MET A 214 5.96 14.72 3.24
CA MET A 214 5.16 15.59 2.39
C MET A 214 6.06 16.40 1.44
N GLN A 215 7.19 16.89 1.94
CA GLN A 215 8.15 17.60 1.09
C GLN A 215 8.71 16.71 -0.02
N GLU A 216 9.01 15.44 0.26
CA GLU A 216 9.43 14.47 -0.76
C GLU A 216 8.32 14.19 -1.78
N LEU A 217 7.09 13.92 -1.32
CA LEU A 217 5.92 13.67 -2.19
C LEU A 217 5.60 14.86 -3.11
N LEU A 218 5.90 16.09 -2.69
CA LEU A 218 5.64 17.31 -3.46
C LEU A 218 6.70 17.63 -4.52
N LYS A 219 7.88 16.99 -4.49
CA LYS A 219 8.97 17.23 -5.46
C LYS A 219 8.58 16.98 -6.93
N PRO A 220 7.96 15.85 -7.33
CA PRO A 220 7.68 15.56 -8.73
C PRO A 220 6.61 16.47 -9.36
N LEU A 221 5.85 17.22 -8.54
CA LEU A 221 4.93 18.25 -9.04
C LEU A 221 5.62 19.56 -9.42
N SER A 222 6.79 19.84 -8.85
CA SER A 222 7.62 21.00 -9.21
C SER A 222 8.62 20.70 -10.31
N ASP A 223 9.05 19.45 -10.42
CA ASP A 223 10.04 19.05 -11.39
C ASP A 223 9.41 18.83 -12.78
N LYS A 224 9.74 19.74 -13.71
CA LYS A 224 9.33 19.66 -15.12
C LYS A 224 9.87 18.42 -15.83
N LYS A 225 10.96 17.82 -15.31
CA LYS A 225 11.58 16.61 -15.84
C LYS A 225 11.15 15.34 -15.11
N ALA A 226 10.31 15.45 -14.08
CA ALA A 226 9.80 14.27 -13.40
C ALA A 226 8.99 13.40 -14.39
N PRO A 227 9.23 12.08 -14.43
CA PRO A 227 8.43 11.14 -15.21
C PRO A 227 6.95 11.23 -14.86
N ASP A 228 6.09 11.07 -15.85
CA ASP A 228 4.65 11.15 -15.65
C ASP A 228 4.16 10.10 -14.65
N ARG A 229 4.69 8.87 -14.69
CA ARG A 229 4.34 7.82 -13.71
C ARG A 229 4.68 8.21 -12.27
N ALA A 230 5.84 8.84 -12.06
CA ALA A 230 6.24 9.32 -10.74
C ALA A 230 5.32 10.44 -10.25
N ARG A 231 4.96 11.38 -11.15
CA ARG A 231 4.02 12.46 -10.84
C ARG A 231 2.63 11.94 -10.48
N LEU A 232 2.13 10.95 -11.21
CA LEU A 232 0.84 10.31 -10.95
C LEU A 232 0.82 9.58 -9.60
N ALA A 233 1.85 8.77 -9.31
CA ALA A 233 1.97 8.08 -8.03
C ALA A 233 2.02 9.06 -6.84
N ALA A 234 2.75 10.17 -6.99
CA ALA A 234 2.80 11.21 -5.98
C ALA A 234 1.44 11.91 -5.79
N LEU A 235 0.73 12.27 -6.88
CA LEU A 235 -0.61 12.85 -6.80
C LEU A 235 -1.62 11.90 -6.16
N GLU A 236 -1.54 10.61 -6.46
CA GLU A 236 -2.41 9.61 -5.84
C GLU A 236 -2.20 9.57 -4.32
N ALA A 237 -0.94 9.50 -3.87
CA ALA A 237 -0.58 9.57 -2.46
C ALA A 237 -1.09 10.88 -1.81
N LEU A 238 -0.81 12.02 -2.44
CA LEU A 238 -1.21 13.34 -1.96
C LEU A 238 -2.73 13.51 -1.88
N SER A 239 -3.49 12.91 -2.81
CA SER A 239 -4.97 12.95 -2.77
C SER A 239 -5.54 12.21 -1.56
N LYS A 240 -4.96 11.06 -1.21
CA LYS A 240 -5.34 10.28 -0.02
C LYS A 240 -4.96 11.00 1.27
N LEU A 241 -3.78 11.64 1.28
CA LEU A 241 -3.32 12.46 2.42
C LEU A 241 -4.19 13.70 2.60
N ALA A 242 -4.54 14.39 1.51
CA ALA A 242 -5.47 15.50 1.53
C ALA A 242 -6.83 15.11 2.13
N ALA A 243 -7.36 13.93 1.80
CA ALA A 243 -8.61 13.42 2.38
C ALA A 243 -8.51 13.09 3.88
N SER A 244 -7.30 12.96 4.44
CA SER A 244 -7.11 12.80 5.88
C SER A 244 -7.05 14.14 6.64
N VAL A 245 -6.86 15.27 5.93
CA VAL A 245 -6.80 16.61 6.54
C VAL A 245 -8.21 17.04 6.95
N GLY A 246 -8.53 16.88 8.24
CA GLY A 246 -9.85 17.17 8.82
C GLY A 246 -10.52 15.98 9.52
N ALA A 247 -10.03 14.76 9.29
CA ALA A 247 -10.41 13.60 10.09
C ALA A 247 -9.63 13.52 11.41
N ASP A 248 -8.43 14.11 11.43
CA ASP A 248 -7.54 14.19 12.60
C ASP A 248 -7.86 15.47 13.41
N ASP A 249 -7.92 15.36 14.74
CA ASP A 249 -8.41 16.35 15.72
C ASP A 249 -8.27 17.84 15.33
N SER A 250 -9.42 18.53 15.38
CA SER A 250 -9.65 19.95 15.04
C SER A 250 -8.82 21.00 15.81
N SER A 251 -7.96 20.58 16.75
CA SER A 251 -7.08 21.49 17.51
C SER A 251 -5.73 21.76 16.85
N ALA A 252 -5.31 20.94 15.88
CA ALA A 252 -4.07 21.16 15.14
C ALA A 252 -4.33 22.10 13.96
N GLY A 253 -3.63 23.24 13.91
CA GLY A 253 -3.70 24.16 12.79
C GLY A 253 -3.37 23.48 11.45
N VAL A 254 -3.76 24.14 10.36
CA VAL A 254 -3.59 23.59 8.99
C VAL A 254 -2.11 23.34 8.68
N PRO A 255 -1.72 22.13 8.26
CA PRO A 255 -0.34 21.82 7.95
C PRO A 255 0.23 22.70 6.83
N ALA A 256 1.52 23.03 6.91
CA ALA A 256 2.20 23.93 5.96
C ALA A 256 2.18 23.38 4.53
N TRP A 257 2.37 22.05 4.37
CA TRP A 257 2.36 21.38 3.06
C TRP A 257 1.06 21.55 2.28
N VAL A 258 -0.07 21.85 2.93
CA VAL A 258 -1.38 22.03 2.29
C VAL A 258 -1.35 23.18 1.30
N GLY A 259 -0.76 24.33 1.68
CA GLY A 259 -0.64 25.48 0.79
C GLY A 259 0.18 25.14 -0.46
N THR A 260 1.33 24.50 -0.23
CA THR A 260 2.23 24.03 -1.29
C THR A 260 1.57 23.01 -2.22
N LEU A 261 0.76 22.10 -1.68
CA LEU A 261 0.01 21.13 -2.47
C LEU A 261 -1.00 21.84 -3.40
N LEU A 262 -1.74 22.82 -2.88
CA LEU A 262 -2.69 23.58 -3.68
C LEU A 262 -1.97 24.37 -4.78
N ASP A 263 -0.88 25.06 -4.45
CA ASP A 263 -0.10 25.85 -5.42
C ASP A 263 0.42 24.99 -6.57
N LYS A 264 0.82 23.75 -6.29
CA LYS A 264 1.34 22.81 -7.29
C LYS A 264 0.23 22.04 -8.04
N SER A 265 -0.91 21.80 -7.41
CA SER A 265 -2.01 21.02 -7.99
C SER A 265 -2.96 21.85 -8.84
N VAL A 266 -3.21 23.12 -8.49
CA VAL A 266 -4.14 24.00 -9.22
C VAL A 266 -3.83 24.10 -10.71
N PRO A 267 -2.57 24.31 -11.15
CA PRO A 267 -2.24 24.34 -12.58
C PRO A 267 -2.53 23.02 -13.31
N LEU A 268 -2.62 21.91 -12.58
CA LEU A 268 -2.85 20.57 -13.15
C LEU A 268 -4.34 20.26 -13.34
N LEU A 269 -5.24 21.02 -12.71
CA LEU A 269 -6.69 20.81 -12.80
C LEU A 269 -7.21 20.90 -14.25
N VAL A 270 -6.53 21.71 -15.07
CA VAL A 270 -6.98 22.08 -16.42
C VAL A 270 -6.05 21.56 -17.52
N VAL A 271 -4.96 20.87 -17.17
CA VAL A 271 -3.99 20.40 -18.18
C VAL A 271 -4.63 19.44 -19.18
N ALA A 272 -5.61 18.63 -18.75
CA ALA A 272 -6.37 17.75 -19.63
C ALA A 272 -7.17 18.49 -20.71
N ALA A 273 -7.55 19.76 -20.49
CA ALA A 273 -8.28 20.56 -21.48
C ALA A 273 -7.44 20.88 -22.72
N THR A 274 -6.12 20.93 -22.58
CA THR A 274 -5.19 21.17 -23.69
C THR A 274 -4.39 19.92 -24.08
N LYS A 275 -4.28 18.94 -23.18
CA LYS A 275 -3.51 17.71 -23.36
C LYS A 275 -4.26 16.49 -22.81
N PRO A 276 -5.10 15.82 -23.62
CA PRO A 276 -5.93 14.70 -23.16
C PRO A 276 -5.15 13.54 -22.53
N VAL A 277 -3.89 13.32 -22.94
CA VAL A 277 -2.99 12.31 -22.36
C VAL A 277 -2.75 12.51 -20.85
N HIS A 278 -2.91 13.73 -20.34
CA HIS A 278 -2.76 14.05 -18.92
C HIS A 278 -4.09 14.03 -18.14
N ARG A 279 -5.15 13.41 -18.69
CA ARG A 279 -6.47 13.30 -18.02
C ARG A 279 -6.36 12.74 -16.61
N HIS A 280 -5.63 11.65 -16.43
CA HIS A 280 -5.45 11.01 -15.12
C HIS A 280 -4.79 11.96 -14.10
N GLN A 281 -3.81 12.75 -14.54
CA GLN A 281 -3.15 13.75 -13.72
C GLN A 281 -4.13 14.85 -13.28
N SER A 282 -4.97 15.36 -14.18
CA SER A 282 -6.00 16.33 -13.82
C SER A 282 -7.01 15.76 -12.84
N LEU A 283 -7.46 14.51 -13.02
CA LEU A 283 -8.41 13.88 -12.10
C LEU A 283 -7.84 13.72 -10.67
N LEU A 284 -6.58 13.29 -10.54
CA LEU A 284 -5.94 13.19 -9.22
C LEU A 284 -5.69 14.56 -8.57
N ALA A 285 -5.35 15.58 -9.37
CA ALA A 285 -5.25 16.95 -8.88
C ALA A 285 -6.61 17.45 -8.38
N TRP A 286 -7.69 17.14 -9.10
CA TRP A 286 -9.06 17.42 -8.65
C TRP A 286 -9.40 16.69 -7.34
N ALA A 287 -9.07 15.41 -7.22
CA ALA A 287 -9.29 14.66 -5.99
C ALA A 287 -8.55 15.26 -4.78
N ALA A 288 -7.29 15.70 -4.97
CA ALA A 288 -6.50 16.34 -3.93
C ALA A 288 -7.07 17.72 -3.52
N CYS A 289 -7.36 18.59 -4.50
CA CYS A 289 -7.94 19.91 -4.22
C CYS A 289 -9.36 19.81 -3.63
N GLY A 290 -10.18 18.90 -4.15
CA GLY A 290 -11.55 18.65 -3.69
C GLY A 290 -11.60 18.12 -2.26
N ALA A 291 -10.70 17.21 -1.90
CA ALA A 291 -10.55 16.76 -0.51
C ALA A 291 -10.32 17.92 0.47
N LEU A 292 -9.43 18.85 0.10
CA LEU A 292 -9.11 20.02 0.90
C LEU A 292 -10.20 21.09 0.88
N ALA A 293 -11.04 21.15 -0.15
CA ALA A 293 -12.10 22.16 -0.27
C ALA A 293 -13.05 22.13 0.94
N SER A 294 -13.31 20.94 1.49
CA SER A 294 -14.18 20.75 2.65
C SER A 294 -13.67 21.39 3.95
N THR A 295 -12.36 21.60 4.07
CA THR A 295 -11.72 22.12 5.30
C THR A 295 -10.93 23.40 5.06
N GLN A 296 -10.64 23.76 3.81
CA GLN A 296 -9.74 24.83 3.39
C GLN A 296 -10.34 25.69 2.26
N GLU A 297 -11.66 25.88 2.27
CA GLU A 297 -12.41 26.56 1.20
C GLU A 297 -11.79 27.91 0.81
N ASP A 298 -11.56 28.82 1.78
CA ASP A 298 -11.01 30.15 1.52
C ASP A 298 -9.62 30.11 0.86
N ARG A 299 -8.78 29.15 1.29
CA ARG A 299 -7.42 28.98 0.74
C ARG A 299 -7.44 28.44 -0.67
N LEU A 300 -8.39 27.57 -0.99
CA LEU A 300 -8.57 27.05 -2.35
C LEU A 300 -9.17 28.15 -3.24
N ALA A 301 -10.21 28.84 -2.79
CA ALA A 301 -10.86 29.93 -3.51
C ALA A 301 -9.88 31.03 -3.90
N GLY A 302 -8.96 31.41 -3.00
CA GLY A 302 -7.93 32.41 -3.28
C GLY A 302 -6.87 31.99 -4.32
N ARG A 303 -6.80 30.71 -4.71
CA ARG A 303 -5.82 30.18 -5.66
C ARG A 303 -6.40 29.84 -7.03
N LEU A 304 -7.71 29.63 -7.12
CA LEU A 304 -8.39 29.35 -8.38
C LEU A 304 -8.49 30.62 -9.22
N LYS A 305 -8.04 30.57 -10.47
CA LYS A 305 -8.20 31.70 -11.40
C LYS A 305 -9.48 31.50 -12.22
N LYS A 306 -9.79 32.50 -13.05
CA LYS A 306 -11.00 32.54 -13.86
C LYS A 306 -11.13 31.33 -14.80
N GLU A 307 -10.03 30.77 -15.27
CA GLU A 307 -10.01 29.63 -16.21
C GLU A 307 -10.34 28.31 -15.50
N GLU A 308 -9.76 28.07 -14.33
CA GLU A 308 -10.08 26.91 -13.49
C GLU A 308 -11.54 27.00 -13.00
N MET A 309 -11.98 28.21 -12.60
CA MET A 309 -13.38 28.46 -12.22
C MET A 309 -14.35 28.35 -13.38
N LYS A 310 -13.92 28.63 -14.61
CA LYS A 310 -14.75 28.47 -15.82
C LYS A 310 -14.98 27.00 -16.12
N ILE A 311 -13.95 26.15 -16.00
CA ILE A 311 -14.08 24.70 -16.13
C ILE A 311 -15.03 24.10 -15.08
N LEU A 312 -15.09 24.70 -13.88
CA LEU A 312 -16.08 24.32 -12.86
C LEU A 312 -17.53 24.72 -13.20
N LYS A 313 -17.71 25.81 -13.94
CA LYS A 313 -19.03 26.38 -14.28
C LYS A 313 -19.59 25.83 -15.60
N ASP A 314 -18.73 25.54 -16.56
CA ASP A 314 -19.12 24.98 -17.86
C ASP A 314 -19.35 23.48 -17.72
N ALA A 315 -20.61 23.10 -17.48
CA ALA A 315 -21.09 21.73 -17.26
C ALA A 315 -20.81 20.73 -18.41
N GLN A 316 -20.13 21.15 -19.48
CA GLN A 316 -19.86 20.37 -20.70
C GLN A 316 -18.36 20.04 -20.93
N SER A 317 -17.44 20.40 -20.02
CA SER A 317 -16.03 20.02 -20.15
C SER A 317 -15.82 18.50 -20.03
N PHE A 318 -14.94 17.94 -20.86
CA PHE A 318 -14.64 16.51 -21.11
C PHE A 318 -14.23 15.67 -19.88
N VAL A 319 -14.21 16.27 -18.69
CA VAL A 319 -14.03 15.61 -17.38
C VAL A 319 -15.37 15.04 -16.85
N ASN A 320 -16.48 15.34 -17.53
CA ASN A 320 -17.87 14.91 -17.33
C ASN A 320 -18.50 15.27 -15.97
N ALA A 321 -19.23 16.39 -16.01
CA ALA A 321 -19.99 17.05 -14.95
C ALA A 321 -19.13 17.57 -13.77
N PRO A 322 -18.49 18.74 -13.93
CA PRO A 322 -17.90 19.49 -12.81
C PRO A 322 -18.79 19.62 -11.56
N PRO A 323 -20.14 19.73 -11.66
CA PRO A 323 -21.01 19.71 -10.49
C PRO A 323 -20.99 18.37 -9.73
N SER A 324 -20.70 17.27 -10.40
CA SER A 324 -20.59 15.94 -9.83
C SER A 324 -19.23 15.73 -9.16
N LEU A 325 -18.12 16.18 -9.76
CA LEU A 325 -16.77 16.06 -9.16
C LEU A 325 -16.54 16.99 -7.96
N LEU A 326 -17.17 18.18 -7.95
CA LEU A 326 -17.14 19.07 -6.79
C LEU A 326 -18.02 18.59 -5.62
N LYS A 327 -19.04 17.76 -5.91
CA LYS A 327 -19.94 17.18 -4.89
C LYS A 327 -19.60 15.73 -4.55
N ALA A 328 -18.79 15.08 -5.38
CA ALA A 328 -18.31 13.73 -5.17
C ALA A 328 -17.29 13.73 -4.02
N PRO A 329 -17.41 12.82 -3.06
CA PRO A 329 -16.37 12.59 -2.07
C PRO A 329 -15.03 12.34 -2.78
N ALA A 330 -13.92 12.83 -2.21
CA ALA A 330 -12.58 12.66 -2.80
C ALA A 330 -12.26 11.21 -3.19
N GLY A 331 -12.75 10.22 -2.42
CA GLY A 331 -12.58 8.81 -2.73
C GLY A 331 -13.25 8.37 -4.04
N GLU A 332 -14.39 8.95 -4.41
CA GLU A 332 -15.07 8.67 -5.68
C GLU A 332 -14.33 9.31 -6.86
N ALA A 333 -13.80 10.52 -6.69
CA ALA A 333 -12.93 11.16 -7.69
C ALA A 333 -11.63 10.37 -7.92
N THR A 334 -10.99 9.86 -6.85
CA THR A 334 -9.84 8.95 -6.96
C THR A 334 -10.21 7.64 -7.64
N ALA A 335 -11.37 7.04 -7.32
CA ALA A 335 -11.82 5.81 -7.95
C ALA A 335 -12.07 5.99 -9.46
N GLN A 336 -12.70 7.11 -9.86
CA GLN A 336 -12.90 7.46 -11.27
C GLN A 336 -11.60 7.74 -12.02
N ALA A 337 -10.57 8.24 -11.33
CA ALA A 337 -9.24 8.39 -11.92
C ALA A 337 -8.61 7.03 -12.22
N LEU A 338 -8.85 6.01 -11.39
CA LEU A 338 -8.22 4.68 -11.48
C LEU A 338 -8.92 3.71 -12.47
N LEU A 339 -10.06 4.10 -13.06
CA LEU A 339 -10.79 3.37 -14.12
C LEU A 339 -10.28 3.77 -15.51
#